data_AF-A0A7S7NLK1-F1
#
_entry.id   AF-A0A7S7NLK1-F1
#
_cell.length_a   1.000
_cell.length_b   1.000
_cell.length_c   1.000
_cell.angle_alpha   90.00
_cell.angle_beta   90.00
_cell.angle_gamma   90.00
#
_symmetry.space_group_name_H-M   'P 1'
#
loop_
_entity.id
_entity.type
_entity.pdbx_description
1 polymer ?
#
loop_
_entity_poly.entity_id
_entity_poly.type
_entity_poly.pdbx_seq_one_letter_code
_entity_poly.pdbx_strand_id
1 'polypeptide(L)'
;MIRQFTILAIAATLAAPASWAQRGERKTVDLSRVASKLSSEGTGGTAGAAQFRAAMSRGRSGGGATDGVALGSSGQANATTLAQAPGVLQMNLFEGYKSGRETYFVATRTIPSGSTLQQYIYLPDNQQLALSSVKFSYDIAPGESLALTNVKDFGFFWEYGLTAYAVKITLPDGTETWAGTDFGTADWQGLYYRKFADLPFVIPGLTGAREYLDNGATMVEIKGRFRTDLTAHVIFEDLVVPSNAVQVLDATTIVVNLSQAYGYYYDSGVGDLVQQTFDPTRVRGYLLTVGQGGFTDTLPFRHTPMQ
;
A
#
# COMPACT_ATOMS: atom_id res chain seq x y z
N MET A 1 42.91 6.11 -41.20
CA MET A 1 41.49 5.70 -41.39
C MET A 1 41.41 4.19 -41.26
N ILE A 2 40.96 3.67 -40.11
CA ILE A 2 40.66 2.25 -39.91
C ILE A 2 39.29 2.20 -39.20
N ARG A 3 38.41 1.36 -39.75
CA ARG A 3 36.94 1.44 -39.65
C ARG A 3 36.39 0.91 -38.31
N GLN A 4 35.41 1.64 -37.79
CA GLN A 4 34.54 1.29 -36.66
C GLN A 4 33.58 0.15 -37.03
N PHE A 5 33.79 -1.10 -36.61
CA PHE A 5 32.73 -2.13 -36.59
C PHE A 5 33.14 -3.32 -35.71
N THR A 6 33.27 -3.16 -34.39
CA THR A 6 33.34 -4.31 -33.46
C THR A 6 32.93 -3.97 -32.02
N ILE A 7 31.78 -3.32 -31.82
CA ILE A 7 31.12 -3.27 -30.49
C ILE A 7 29.61 -3.38 -30.72
N LEU A 8 29.11 -4.57 -31.06
CA LEU A 8 27.66 -4.79 -31.12
C LEU A 8 27.21 -6.24 -30.89
N ALA A 9 28.07 -7.11 -30.36
CA ALA A 9 27.73 -8.52 -30.11
C ALA A 9 27.74 -8.95 -28.63
N ILE A 10 28.02 -8.04 -27.69
CA ILE A 10 28.01 -8.37 -26.23
C ILE A 10 26.95 -7.57 -25.46
N ALA A 11 26.23 -6.64 -26.09
CA ALA A 11 25.14 -5.88 -25.45
C ALA A 11 23.74 -6.50 -25.65
N ALA A 12 23.63 -7.60 -26.41
CA ALA A 12 22.34 -8.18 -26.79
C ALA A 12 21.80 -9.25 -25.83
N THR A 13 22.51 -9.57 -24.73
CA THR A 13 22.05 -10.51 -23.69
C THR A 13 21.65 -9.84 -22.37
N LEU A 14 21.70 -8.50 -22.28
CA LEU A 14 21.28 -7.75 -21.08
C LEU A 14 19.98 -6.94 -21.26
N ALA A 15 19.30 -7.09 -22.40
CA ALA A 15 18.04 -6.40 -22.69
C ALA A 15 16.96 -7.36 -23.21
N ALA A 16 16.93 -8.59 -22.69
CA ALA A 16 15.66 -9.30 -22.66
C ALA A 16 14.75 -8.49 -21.71
N PRO A 17 13.57 -7.99 -22.13
CA PRO A 17 12.59 -7.57 -21.16
C PRO A 17 12.39 -8.81 -20.29
N ALA A 18 12.70 -8.70 -19.00
CA ALA A 18 12.39 -9.75 -18.05
C ALA A 18 10.95 -10.15 -18.32
N SER A 19 10.73 -11.31 -18.93
CA SER A 19 9.44 -11.96 -18.95
C SER A 19 9.15 -12.14 -17.47
N TRP A 20 8.33 -11.22 -16.95
CA TRP A 20 8.14 -11.02 -15.53
C TRP A 20 7.72 -12.36 -14.95
N ALA A 21 8.50 -12.82 -13.96
CA ALA A 21 8.18 -14.02 -13.21
C ALA A 21 6.71 -13.97 -12.80
N GLN A 22 6.05 -15.12 -12.83
CA GLN A 22 4.66 -15.29 -12.43
C GLN A 22 4.40 -14.48 -11.15
N ARG A 23 3.65 -13.37 -11.29
CA ARG A 23 3.19 -12.57 -10.16
C ARG A 23 2.49 -13.53 -9.20
N GLY A 24 2.65 -13.34 -7.89
CA GLY A 24 1.75 -14.02 -6.96
C GLY A 24 0.31 -13.75 -7.42
N GLU A 25 -0.41 -14.78 -7.87
CA GLU A 25 -1.80 -14.61 -8.29
C GLU A 25 -2.58 -14.21 -7.04
N ARG A 26 -3.01 -12.95 -6.98
CA ARG A 26 -3.93 -12.49 -5.93
C ARG A 26 -5.22 -13.28 -6.07
N LYS A 27 -5.53 -14.12 -5.09
CA LYS A 27 -6.89 -14.60 -4.90
C LYS A 27 -7.67 -13.53 -4.15
N THR A 28 -8.21 -12.59 -4.90
CA THR A 28 -9.07 -11.53 -4.37
C THR A 28 -10.36 -12.16 -3.83
N VAL A 29 -10.82 -11.67 -2.68
CA VAL A 29 -12.20 -11.92 -2.28
C VAL A 29 -13.07 -11.04 -3.18
N ASP A 30 -13.70 -11.64 -4.17
CA ASP A 30 -14.62 -10.93 -5.05
C ASP A 30 -15.75 -10.32 -4.20
N LEU A 31 -15.80 -8.98 -4.17
CA LEU A 31 -16.82 -8.24 -3.44
C LEU A 31 -18.24 -8.63 -3.85
N SER A 32 -18.47 -9.21 -5.03
CA SER A 32 -19.78 -9.76 -5.43
C SER A 32 -20.15 -11.05 -4.66
N ARG A 33 -19.16 -11.85 -4.26
CA ARG A 33 -19.32 -13.02 -3.40
C ARG A 33 -19.53 -12.61 -1.94
N VAL A 34 -18.90 -11.51 -1.53
CA VAL A 34 -19.18 -10.85 -0.26
C VAL A 34 -20.49 -10.05 -0.33
N ALA A 35 -20.99 -9.61 -1.50
CA ALA A 35 -22.21 -8.80 -1.61
C ALA A 35 -23.47 -9.52 -1.09
N SER A 36 -23.49 -10.86 -1.15
CA SER A 36 -24.53 -11.70 -0.49
C SER A 36 -24.44 -11.73 1.04
N LYS A 37 -23.35 -11.20 1.58
CA LYS A 37 -22.87 -11.24 2.97
C LYS A 37 -22.51 -9.86 3.53
N LEU A 38 -22.74 -8.79 2.76
CA LEU A 38 -22.49 -7.39 3.09
C LEU A 38 -23.82 -6.64 3.03
N SER A 39 -24.29 -6.12 4.16
CA SER A 39 -25.38 -5.15 4.17
C SER A 39 -24.81 -3.76 3.95
N SER A 40 -25.32 -3.01 2.97
CA SER A 40 -25.00 -1.59 2.85
C SER A 40 -25.66 -0.86 4.02
N GLU A 41 -24.86 -0.37 4.96
CA GLU A 41 -25.34 0.63 5.91
C GLU A 41 -25.15 2.02 5.27
N GLY A 42 -26.12 2.91 5.46
CA GLY A 42 -26.18 4.23 4.81
C GLY A 42 -24.91 5.06 4.99
N THR A 43 -24.82 6.16 4.24
CA THR A 43 -23.63 7.02 4.12
C THR A 43 -23.06 7.41 5.49
N GLY A 44 -21.99 6.73 5.92
CA GLY A 44 -21.29 6.98 7.18
C GLY A 44 -20.66 8.37 7.20
N GLY A 45 -20.86 9.08 8.32
CA GLY A 45 -20.77 10.54 8.45
C GLY A 45 -19.46 11.23 8.05
N THR A 46 -19.60 12.53 7.78
CA THR A 46 -18.58 13.49 7.32
C THR A 46 -17.39 13.69 8.26
N ALA A 47 -17.51 13.31 9.55
CA ALA A 47 -16.50 13.57 10.57
C ALA A 47 -15.18 12.80 10.36
N GLY A 48 -15.24 11.49 10.09
CA GLY A 48 -14.04 10.69 9.83
C GLY A 48 -13.29 11.15 8.58
N ALA A 49 -14.04 11.57 7.57
CA ALA A 49 -13.44 12.08 6.34
C ALA A 49 -12.72 13.42 6.53
N ALA A 50 -13.24 14.29 7.40
CA ALA A 50 -12.57 15.53 7.77
C ALA A 50 -11.24 15.26 8.51
N GLN A 51 -11.19 14.23 9.37
CA GLN A 51 -9.96 13.84 10.07
C GLN A 51 -8.88 13.35 9.11
N PHE A 52 -9.22 12.43 8.20
CA PHE A 52 -8.27 11.95 7.20
C PHE A 52 -7.83 13.08 6.26
N ARG A 53 -8.77 13.91 5.80
CA ARG A 53 -8.45 15.09 4.97
C ARG A 53 -7.53 16.05 5.71
N ALA A 54 -7.74 16.31 7.00
CA ALA A 54 -6.87 17.17 7.80
C ALA A 54 -5.47 16.58 8.03
N ALA A 55 -5.35 15.25 7.99
CA ALA A 55 -4.06 14.57 8.02
C ALA A 55 -3.35 14.64 6.65
N MET A 56 -4.10 14.60 5.55
CA MET A 56 -3.58 14.70 4.17
C MET A 56 -3.31 16.14 3.68
N SER A 57 -4.12 17.12 4.09
CA SER A 57 -4.13 18.48 3.54
C SER A 57 -2.94 19.34 3.96
N ARG A 58 -2.13 18.90 4.93
CA ARG A 58 -0.97 19.67 5.44
C ARG A 58 0.22 19.72 4.48
N GLY A 59 0.17 19.02 3.33
CA GLY A 59 1.08 19.23 2.19
C GLY A 59 0.49 20.09 1.06
N ARG A 60 -0.80 20.49 1.14
CA ARG A 60 -1.51 21.15 0.03
C ARG A 60 -1.57 22.68 0.15
N SER A 61 -0.86 23.31 1.10
CA SER A 61 -0.88 24.77 1.27
C SER A 61 -0.10 25.50 0.17
N GLY A 62 -0.63 25.43 -1.05
CA GLY A 62 -0.40 26.42 -2.10
C GLY A 62 -1.22 27.66 -1.80
N GLY A 63 -0.79 28.43 -0.80
CA GLY A 63 -1.18 29.81 -0.59
C GLY A 63 0.11 30.58 -0.37
N GLY A 64 0.51 31.38 -1.35
CA GLY A 64 1.79 32.07 -1.34
C GLY A 64 2.01 32.87 -0.05
N ALA A 65 3.14 32.61 0.60
CA ALA A 65 3.80 33.58 1.45
C ALA A 65 5.28 33.21 1.48
N THR A 66 6.06 34.19 1.11
CA THR A 66 7.49 34.31 1.29
C THR A 66 7.90 34.10 2.75
N ASP A 67 9.19 33.87 2.91
CA ASP A 67 9.96 33.83 4.16
C ASP A 67 10.14 32.45 4.79
N GLY A 68 11.35 31.95 4.56
CA GLY A 68 11.94 30.93 5.40
C GLY A 68 12.05 31.38 6.85
N VAL A 69 12.52 30.44 7.66
CA VAL A 69 12.57 30.45 9.14
C VAL A 69 11.35 29.76 9.75
N ALA A 70 11.43 28.42 9.82
CA ALA A 70 11.07 27.59 10.98
C ALA A 70 10.71 26.14 10.58
N LEU A 71 11.60 25.41 9.89
CA LEU A 71 11.43 23.96 9.65
C LEU A 71 12.73 23.21 9.91
N GLY A 72 13.37 23.53 11.03
CA GLY A 72 14.35 22.67 11.67
C GLY A 72 13.71 22.03 12.90
N SER A 73 13.66 20.69 12.94
CA SER A 73 13.41 19.85 14.13
C SER A 73 11.98 19.63 14.68
N SER A 74 10.92 20.29 14.20
CA SER A 74 9.54 20.08 14.72
C SER A 74 8.55 19.45 13.73
N GLY A 75 8.92 19.29 12.46
CA GLY A 75 8.03 18.79 11.39
C GLY A 75 7.67 17.30 11.47
N GLN A 76 8.43 16.49 12.21
CA GLN A 76 8.11 15.07 12.44
C GLN A 76 7.09 14.86 13.56
N ALA A 77 6.93 15.81 14.50
CA ALA A 77 6.20 15.60 15.74
C ALA A 77 4.67 15.73 15.63
N ASN A 78 4.15 16.37 14.57
CA ASN A 78 2.75 16.81 14.53
C ASN A 78 1.92 16.32 13.32
N ALA A 79 2.33 15.26 12.63
CA ALA A 79 1.35 14.47 11.88
C ALA A 79 0.44 13.81 12.93
N THR A 80 -0.82 14.22 13.03
CA THR A 80 -1.80 13.56 13.90
C THR A 80 -1.87 12.11 13.43
N THR A 81 -1.25 11.19 14.16
CA THR A 81 -1.20 9.79 13.78
C THR A 81 -2.60 9.23 13.89
N LEU A 82 -3.16 8.81 12.77
CA LEU A 82 -4.39 8.05 12.78
C LEU A 82 -4.09 6.66 13.33
N ALA A 83 -5.01 6.08 14.09
CA ALA A 83 -4.85 4.70 14.53
C ALA A 83 -4.77 3.80 13.29
N GLN A 84 -3.69 3.03 13.15
CA GLN A 84 -3.47 2.16 12.00
C GLN A 84 -4.54 1.05 11.95
N ALA A 85 -5.18 0.92 10.78
CA ALA A 85 -6.11 -0.16 10.51
C ALA A 85 -5.43 -1.53 10.65
N PRO A 86 -6.18 -2.60 10.96
CA PRO A 86 -5.70 -3.97 10.90
C PRO A 86 -5.37 -4.46 9.47
N GLY A 87 -4.82 -3.59 8.63
CA GLY A 87 -4.53 -3.82 7.23
C GLY A 87 -3.81 -2.62 6.61
N VAL A 88 -3.42 -2.76 5.34
CA VAL A 88 -2.75 -1.73 4.56
C VAL A 88 -3.46 -1.52 3.22
N LEU A 89 -3.35 -0.31 2.67
CA LEU A 89 -3.69 -0.07 1.26
C LEU A 89 -2.50 -0.39 0.38
N GLN A 90 -2.72 -1.33 -0.54
CA GLN A 90 -1.77 -1.67 -1.58
C GLN A 90 -2.27 -1.15 -2.92
N MET A 91 -1.43 -0.36 -3.56
CA MET A 91 -1.68 0.12 -4.91
C MET A 91 -1.01 -0.78 -5.93
N ASN A 92 -1.73 -1.15 -6.98
CA ASN A 92 -1.16 -1.89 -8.10
C ASN A 92 -0.27 -0.96 -8.93
N LEU A 93 1.04 -1.09 -8.75
CA LEU A 93 2.05 -0.33 -9.48
C LEU A 93 2.44 -0.94 -10.82
N PHE A 94 1.93 -2.14 -11.15
CA PHE A 94 2.22 -2.83 -12.40
C PHE A 94 1.28 -2.43 -13.54
N GLU A 95 0.16 -1.79 -13.24
CA GLU A 95 -0.68 -1.24 -14.28
C GLU A 95 -0.11 0.08 -14.80
N GLY A 96 -0.31 0.34 -16.10
CA GLY A 96 0.09 1.61 -16.69
C GLY A 96 -0.58 2.78 -15.98
N TYR A 97 0.13 3.91 -15.88
CA TYR A 97 -0.31 5.13 -15.19
C TYR A 97 -1.71 5.67 -15.60
N LYS A 98 -2.24 5.20 -16.74
CA LYS A 98 -3.56 5.57 -17.29
C LYS A 98 -4.70 4.62 -16.88
N SER A 99 -4.45 3.56 -16.09
CA SER A 99 -5.45 2.52 -15.79
C SER A 99 -6.33 2.81 -14.57
N GLY A 100 -6.11 3.91 -13.84
CA GLY A 100 -6.84 4.20 -12.59
C GLY A 100 -6.31 3.49 -11.35
N ARG A 101 -5.19 2.76 -11.45
CA ARG A 101 -4.47 2.03 -10.38
C ARG A 101 -5.41 1.26 -9.44
N GLU A 102 -5.61 -0.02 -9.77
CA GLU A 102 -6.27 -0.96 -8.86
C GLU A 102 -5.70 -0.85 -7.45
N THR A 103 -6.58 -0.67 -6.46
CA THR A 103 -6.19 -0.52 -5.07
C THR A 103 -6.89 -1.59 -4.26
N TYR A 104 -6.16 -2.16 -3.31
CA TYR A 104 -6.61 -3.24 -2.46
C TYR A 104 -6.40 -2.85 -1.00
N PHE A 105 -7.35 -3.17 -0.14
CA PHE A 105 -7.11 -3.22 1.29
C PHE A 105 -6.74 -4.66 1.66
N VAL A 106 -5.59 -4.86 2.28
CA VAL A 106 -5.13 -6.19 2.68
C VAL A 106 -4.96 -6.27 4.18
N ALA A 107 -5.65 -7.21 4.81
CA ALA A 107 -5.62 -7.40 6.25
C ALA A 107 -4.23 -7.87 6.70
N THR A 108 -3.69 -7.27 7.76
CA THR A 108 -2.39 -7.67 8.35
C THR A 108 -2.56 -8.38 9.68
N ARG A 109 -3.79 -8.43 10.18
CA ARG A 109 -4.23 -9.21 11.34
C ARG A 109 -5.72 -9.48 11.17
N THR A 110 -6.26 -10.41 11.97
CA THR A 110 -7.67 -10.74 11.92
C THR A 110 -8.54 -9.50 12.17
N ILE A 111 -9.51 -9.26 11.30
CA ILE A 111 -10.54 -8.23 11.50
C ILE A 111 -11.81 -8.95 11.93
N PRO A 112 -12.33 -8.70 13.14
CA PRO A 112 -13.46 -9.46 13.64
C PRO A 112 -14.73 -9.18 12.84
N SER A 113 -15.58 -10.19 12.74
CA SER A 113 -16.95 -10.07 12.23
C SER A 113 -17.72 -8.98 12.96
N GLY A 114 -18.64 -8.34 12.26
CA GLY A 114 -19.37 -7.17 12.75
C GLY A 114 -18.62 -5.84 12.57
N SER A 115 -17.32 -5.85 12.24
CA SER A 115 -16.61 -4.64 11.84
C SER A 115 -17.17 -4.05 10.54
N THR A 116 -17.01 -2.75 10.34
CA THR A 116 -17.40 -2.07 9.11
C THR A 116 -16.19 -1.51 8.38
N LEU A 117 -16.18 -1.64 7.06
CA LEU A 117 -15.25 -1.00 6.14
C LEU A 117 -15.96 0.16 5.45
N GLN A 118 -15.32 1.32 5.40
CA GLN A 118 -15.78 2.45 4.60
C GLN A 118 -14.63 2.99 3.77
N GLN A 119 -14.82 3.07 2.45
CA GLN A 119 -13.85 3.62 1.52
C GLN A 119 -14.11 5.11 1.28
N TYR A 120 -13.03 5.88 1.20
CA TYR A 120 -13.03 7.27 0.81
C TYR A 120 -12.05 7.47 -0.35
N ILE A 121 -12.48 8.20 -1.37
CA ILE A 121 -11.64 8.69 -2.45
C ILE A 121 -11.68 10.22 -2.40
N TYR A 122 -10.52 10.84 -2.31
CA TYR A 122 -10.37 12.30 -2.36
C TYR A 122 -9.77 12.69 -3.69
N LEU A 123 -10.51 13.49 -4.43
CA LEU A 123 -10.15 13.92 -5.76
C LEU A 123 -9.24 15.17 -5.71
N PRO A 124 -8.53 15.47 -6.81
CA PRO A 124 -7.66 16.64 -6.87
C PRO A 124 -8.37 17.98 -6.67
N ASP A 125 -9.67 18.08 -6.92
CA ASP A 125 -10.45 19.29 -6.68
C ASP A 125 -10.99 19.41 -5.23
N ASN A 126 -10.59 18.49 -4.35
CA ASN A 126 -11.09 18.31 -2.97
C ASN A 126 -12.54 17.79 -2.87
N GLN A 127 -13.13 17.32 -3.98
CA GLN A 127 -14.30 16.48 -3.88
C GLN A 127 -13.96 15.19 -3.16
N GLN A 128 -14.95 14.67 -2.45
CA GLN A 128 -14.83 13.46 -1.68
C GLN A 128 -15.95 12.52 -2.09
N LEU A 129 -15.56 11.33 -2.51
CA LEU A 129 -16.46 10.22 -2.74
C LEU A 129 -16.37 9.32 -1.51
N ALA A 130 -17.37 9.41 -0.63
CA ALA A 130 -17.55 8.45 0.46
C ALA A 130 -18.43 7.32 -0.07
N LEU A 131 -17.86 6.13 -0.18
CA LEU A 131 -18.61 4.96 -0.62
C LEU A 131 -19.38 4.36 0.54
N SER A 132 -20.41 3.58 0.21
CA SER A 132 -21.26 2.92 1.19
C SER A 132 -20.42 2.08 2.15
N SER A 133 -20.81 2.09 3.43
CA SER A 133 -20.14 1.25 4.41
C SER A 133 -20.57 -0.20 4.22
N VAL A 134 -19.62 -1.08 4.46
CA VAL A 134 -19.69 -2.51 4.21
C VAL A 134 -19.42 -3.23 5.52
N LYS A 135 -20.40 -3.97 6.03
CA LYS A 135 -20.26 -4.72 7.30
C LYS A 135 -19.80 -6.15 7.05
N PHE A 136 -18.72 -6.56 7.71
CA PHE A 136 -18.22 -7.94 7.61
C PHE A 136 -19.12 -8.89 8.41
N SER A 137 -19.53 -9.99 7.78
CA SER A 137 -20.33 -11.06 8.41
C SER A 137 -19.48 -12.24 8.90
N TYR A 138 -18.17 -12.20 8.70
CA TYR A 138 -17.20 -13.19 9.16
C TYR A 138 -15.87 -12.49 9.49
N ASP A 139 -14.98 -13.21 10.17
CA ASP A 139 -13.66 -12.71 10.51
C ASP A 139 -12.78 -12.67 9.25
N ILE A 140 -12.23 -11.50 8.91
CA ILE A 140 -11.30 -11.36 7.79
C ILE A 140 -9.93 -11.84 8.26
N ALA A 141 -9.37 -12.84 7.59
CA ALA A 141 -8.07 -13.43 7.95
C ALA A 141 -6.89 -12.56 7.47
N PRO A 142 -5.71 -12.65 8.12
CA PRO A 142 -4.50 -11.99 7.62
C PRO A 142 -4.17 -12.40 6.18
N GLY A 143 -3.79 -11.45 5.33
CA GLY A 143 -3.48 -11.69 3.92
C GLY A 143 -4.71 -11.71 3.00
N GLU A 144 -5.92 -11.78 3.54
CA GLU A 144 -7.12 -11.59 2.72
C GLU A 144 -7.14 -10.17 2.15
N SER A 145 -7.37 -10.10 0.84
CA SER A 145 -7.39 -8.85 0.07
C SER A 145 -8.81 -8.51 -0.38
N LEU A 146 -9.20 -7.28 -0.10
CA LEU A 146 -10.45 -6.67 -0.54
C LEU A 146 -10.13 -5.71 -1.68
N ALA A 147 -10.61 -6.01 -2.88
CA ALA A 147 -10.55 -5.06 -3.99
C ALA A 147 -11.37 -3.82 -3.62
N LEU A 148 -10.80 -2.63 -3.82
CA LEU A 148 -11.51 -1.37 -3.59
C LEU A 148 -12.06 -0.84 -4.91
N THR A 149 -13.08 0.02 -4.83
CA THR A 149 -13.62 0.69 -6.01
C THR A 149 -12.51 1.47 -6.70
N ASN A 150 -12.35 1.22 -8.00
CA ASN A 150 -11.27 1.78 -8.78
C ASN A 150 -11.70 3.16 -9.30
N VAL A 151 -10.78 4.14 -9.34
CA VAL A 151 -11.10 5.48 -9.88
C VAL A 151 -11.62 5.38 -11.32
N LYS A 152 -11.15 4.37 -12.09
CA LYS A 152 -11.63 4.12 -13.46
C LYS A 152 -13.12 3.78 -13.54
N ASP A 153 -13.70 3.25 -12.47
CA ASP A 153 -15.11 2.84 -12.44
C ASP A 153 -16.05 4.06 -12.46
N PHE A 154 -15.54 5.25 -12.13
CA PHE A 154 -16.28 6.52 -12.22
C PHE A 154 -16.25 7.14 -13.63
N GLY A 155 -15.65 6.48 -14.63
CA GLY A 155 -15.60 6.91 -16.03
C GLY A 155 -14.28 7.58 -16.43
N PHE A 156 -14.29 8.37 -17.50
CA PHE A 156 -13.12 9.12 -18.00
C PHE A 156 -12.72 10.23 -17.01
N PHE A 157 -12.01 9.83 -15.97
CA PHE A 157 -11.48 10.70 -14.93
C PHE A 157 -10.22 11.41 -15.46
N TRP A 158 -10.36 12.67 -15.86
CA TRP A 158 -9.27 13.54 -16.35
C TRP A 158 -8.89 14.63 -15.34
N GLU A 159 -9.17 14.46 -14.05
CA GLU A 159 -8.68 15.44 -13.08
C GLU A 159 -7.20 15.23 -12.81
N TYR A 160 -6.44 16.28 -13.10
CA TYR A 160 -5.02 16.38 -12.84
C TYR A 160 -4.77 16.61 -11.35
N GLY A 161 -3.82 15.88 -10.76
CA GLY A 161 -3.31 16.17 -9.42
C GLY A 161 -3.23 14.95 -8.51
N LEU A 162 -3.20 15.20 -7.20
CA LEU A 162 -3.03 14.17 -6.19
C LEU A 162 -4.42 13.62 -5.79
N THR A 163 -4.61 12.33 -6.03
CA THR A 163 -5.78 11.58 -5.56
C THR A 163 -5.38 10.75 -4.36
N ALA A 164 -6.21 10.75 -3.31
CA ALA A 164 -5.96 9.96 -2.10
C ALA A 164 -7.04 8.90 -1.89
N TYR A 165 -6.62 7.72 -1.47
CA TYR A 165 -7.48 6.65 -0.99
C TYR A 165 -7.37 6.56 0.52
N ALA A 166 -8.50 6.31 1.17
CA ALA A 166 -8.53 5.90 2.56
C ALA A 166 -9.55 4.79 2.77
N VAL A 167 -9.22 3.88 3.66
CA VAL A 167 -10.15 2.93 4.25
C VAL A 167 -10.23 3.21 5.74
N LYS A 168 -11.45 3.38 6.22
CA LYS A 168 -11.77 3.37 7.65
C LYS A 168 -12.31 2.00 8.02
N ILE A 169 -11.75 1.40 9.06
CA ILE A 169 -12.31 0.21 9.71
C ILE A 169 -12.86 0.63 11.07
N THR A 170 -14.15 0.40 11.28
CA THR A 170 -14.78 0.51 12.60
C THR A 170 -14.90 -0.88 13.19
N LEU A 171 -14.22 -1.14 14.30
CA LEU A 171 -14.27 -2.41 15.02
C LEU A 171 -15.61 -2.56 15.79
N PRO A 172 -15.98 -3.76 16.25
CA PRO A 172 -17.26 -3.99 16.93
C PRO A 172 -17.40 -3.22 18.25
N ASP A 173 -16.28 -2.83 18.85
CA ASP A 173 -16.22 -1.97 20.04
C ASP A 173 -16.39 -0.47 19.73
N GLY A 174 -16.54 -0.10 18.45
CA GLY A 174 -16.64 1.27 17.96
C GLY A 174 -15.29 1.94 17.66
N THR A 175 -14.17 1.26 17.87
CA THR A 175 -12.84 1.81 17.60
C THR A 175 -12.66 2.07 16.10
N GLU A 176 -12.35 3.31 15.73
CA GLU A 176 -12.06 3.70 14.35
C GLU A 176 -10.56 3.64 14.05
N THR A 177 -10.21 3.03 12.92
CA THR A 177 -8.83 2.91 12.44
C THR A 177 -8.76 3.16 10.94
N TRP A 178 -7.57 3.51 10.44
CA TRP A 178 -7.38 4.03 9.09
C TRP A 178 -6.23 3.36 8.35
N ALA A 179 -6.35 3.24 7.04
CA ALA A 179 -5.24 3.02 6.13
C ALA A 179 -5.42 3.92 4.92
N GLY A 180 -4.42 4.72 4.57
CA GLY A 180 -4.52 5.70 3.51
C GLY A 180 -3.26 5.82 2.69
N THR A 181 -3.41 6.18 1.42
CA THR A 181 -2.30 6.40 0.50
C THR A 181 -2.71 7.42 -0.56
N ASP A 182 -1.77 7.92 -1.33
CA ASP A 182 -2.06 8.80 -2.46
C ASP A 182 -1.20 8.53 -3.68
N PHE A 183 -1.67 9.04 -4.81
CA PHE A 183 -1.01 8.91 -6.09
C PHE A 183 -1.38 10.05 -7.02
N GLY A 184 -0.48 10.36 -7.95
CA GLY A 184 -0.77 11.29 -9.04
C GLY A 184 -1.74 10.65 -10.04
N THR A 185 -2.77 11.39 -10.46
CA THR A 185 -3.56 11.11 -11.66
C THR A 185 -2.99 11.91 -12.84
N ALA A 186 -2.96 11.28 -14.02
CA ALA A 186 -2.12 11.71 -15.14
C ALA A 186 -2.45 13.06 -15.78
N ASP A 187 -1.42 13.87 -16.03
CA ASP A 187 -1.33 14.70 -17.23
C ASP A 187 -0.24 14.16 -18.18
N TRP A 188 -0.32 14.54 -19.46
CA TRP A 188 0.71 14.21 -20.46
C TRP A 188 1.98 15.07 -20.30
N GLN A 189 1.99 16.04 -19.39
CA GLN A 189 3.08 17.00 -19.16
C GLN A 189 3.98 16.62 -17.97
N GLY A 190 3.67 15.54 -17.24
CA GLY A 190 4.51 14.98 -16.20
C GLY A 190 4.61 15.81 -14.91
N LEU A 191 3.61 16.66 -14.61
CA LEU A 191 3.79 17.73 -13.60
C LEU A 191 3.22 17.48 -12.20
N TYR A 192 2.73 16.28 -11.86
CA TYR A 192 2.07 16.06 -10.56
C TYR A 192 2.65 14.90 -9.77
N TYR A 193 3.78 15.20 -9.11
CA TYR A 193 4.35 14.44 -8.01
C TYR A 193 4.19 15.24 -6.71
N ARG A 194 4.19 14.56 -5.56
CA ARG A 194 4.47 15.20 -4.28
C ARG A 194 5.72 16.07 -4.44
N LYS A 195 5.67 17.34 -4.05
CA LYS A 195 6.82 18.24 -4.11
C LYS A 195 7.85 17.80 -3.07
N PHE A 196 9.09 18.24 -3.21
CA PHE A 196 10.13 17.97 -2.22
C PHE A 196 9.71 18.42 -0.80
N ALA A 197 9.00 19.55 -0.71
CA ALA A 197 8.45 20.07 0.54
C ALA A 197 7.40 19.15 1.19
N ASP A 198 6.79 18.24 0.42
CA ASP A 198 5.76 17.31 0.91
C ASP A 198 6.37 16.02 1.48
N LEU A 199 7.63 15.72 1.14
CA LEU A 199 8.33 14.50 1.54
C LEU A 199 8.37 14.25 3.06
N PRO A 200 8.52 15.27 3.93
CA PRO A 200 8.44 15.07 5.38
C PRO A 200 7.09 14.54 5.88
N PHE A 201 6.02 14.70 5.09
CA PHE A 201 4.65 14.26 5.41
C PHE A 201 4.27 12.93 4.72
N VAL A 202 5.20 12.32 3.97
CA VAL A 202 5.04 11.00 3.36
C VAL A 202 5.69 9.97 4.29
N ILE A 203 4.94 9.52 5.29
CA ILE A 203 5.37 8.47 6.22
C ILE A 203 4.24 7.43 6.35
N PRO A 204 4.50 6.14 6.08
CA PRO A 204 5.76 5.60 5.58
C PRO A 204 6.05 6.10 4.16
N GLY A 205 7.34 6.21 3.81
CA GLY A 205 7.79 6.58 2.47
C GLY A 205 8.92 5.67 2.02
N LEU A 206 8.64 4.74 1.11
CA LEU A 206 9.52 3.67 0.68
C LEU A 206 10.46 4.16 -0.43
N THR A 207 11.75 3.90 -0.30
CA THR A 207 12.76 4.32 -1.30
C THR A 207 13.51 3.15 -1.91
N GLY A 208 13.47 1.97 -1.29
CA GLY A 208 14.06 0.77 -1.84
C GLY A 208 13.92 -0.42 -0.91
N ALA A 209 14.25 -1.60 -1.42
CA ALA A 209 14.38 -2.81 -0.63
C ALA A 209 15.55 -3.64 -1.14
N ARG A 210 16.23 -4.33 -0.21
CA ARG A 210 17.29 -5.28 -0.51
C ARG A 210 17.01 -6.58 0.20
N GLU A 211 17.07 -7.67 -0.55
CA GLU A 211 17.01 -9.03 -0.02
C GLU A 211 18.41 -9.52 0.36
N TYR A 212 18.51 -10.29 1.44
CA TYR A 212 19.74 -11.01 1.83
C TYR A 212 19.40 -12.28 2.63
N LEU A 213 20.39 -13.16 2.81
CA LEU A 213 20.27 -14.31 3.70
C LEU A 213 20.93 -14.00 5.05
N ASP A 214 20.26 -14.36 6.13
CA ASP A 214 20.83 -14.37 7.48
C ASP A 214 20.45 -15.67 8.18
N ASN A 215 21.45 -16.46 8.56
CA ASN A 215 21.28 -17.78 9.18
C ASN A 215 20.26 -18.70 8.45
N GLY A 216 20.25 -18.65 7.12
CA GLY A 216 19.34 -19.42 6.27
C GLY A 216 17.92 -18.86 6.13
N ALA A 217 17.59 -17.77 6.83
CA ALA A 217 16.35 -17.03 6.64
C ALA A 217 16.51 -15.98 5.54
N THR A 218 15.46 -15.83 4.74
CA THR A 218 15.32 -14.75 3.76
C THR A 218 14.92 -13.48 4.49
N MET A 219 15.83 -12.52 4.51
CA MET A 219 15.64 -11.22 5.13
C MET A 219 15.44 -10.15 4.07
N VAL A 220 14.62 -9.15 4.37
CA VAL A 220 14.47 -7.96 3.54
C VAL A 220 14.74 -6.73 4.38
N GLU A 221 15.73 -5.95 3.95
CA GLU A 221 15.95 -4.60 4.43
C GLU A 221 15.14 -3.63 3.56
N ILE A 222 14.23 -2.88 4.19
CA ILE A 222 13.37 -1.89 3.55
C ILE A 222 13.91 -0.51 3.94
N LYS A 223 14.30 0.27 2.93
CA LYS A 223 14.77 1.65 3.08
C LYS A 223 13.64 2.63 2.83
N GLY A 224 13.63 3.71 3.61
CA GLY A 224 12.59 4.71 3.49
C GLY A 224 12.63 5.80 4.55
N ARG A 225 11.44 6.29 4.88
CA ARG A 225 11.14 7.19 6.00
C ARG A 225 10.09 6.53 6.86
N PHE A 226 10.39 6.32 8.13
CA PHE A 226 9.56 5.58 9.06
C PHE A 226 9.43 6.31 10.41
N ARG A 227 8.39 5.97 11.15
CA ARG A 227 8.22 6.34 12.57
C ARG A 227 8.76 5.22 13.45
N THR A 228 9.68 5.52 14.35
CA THR A 228 10.24 4.52 15.29
C THR A 228 9.35 4.29 16.51
N ASP A 229 8.44 5.21 16.79
CA ASP A 229 7.45 5.16 17.87
C ASP A 229 6.14 4.46 17.48
N LEU A 230 6.01 4.03 16.22
CA LEU A 230 4.82 3.33 15.70
C LEU A 230 5.16 1.94 15.20
N THR A 231 4.27 0.98 15.46
CA THR A 231 4.34 -0.35 14.86
C THR A 231 4.24 -0.26 13.34
N ALA A 232 5.14 -0.95 12.65
CA ALA A 232 5.08 -1.12 11.20
C ALA A 232 4.31 -2.39 10.83
N HIS A 233 3.42 -2.26 9.86
CA HIS A 233 2.71 -3.38 9.24
C HIS A 233 3.32 -3.63 7.87
N VAL A 234 3.88 -4.81 7.62
CA VAL A 234 4.58 -5.12 6.36
C VAL A 234 3.92 -6.31 5.68
N ILE A 235 3.68 -6.17 4.38
CA ILE A 235 3.08 -7.21 3.55
C ILE A 235 3.76 -7.29 2.18
N PHE A 236 3.84 -8.50 1.63
CA PHE A 236 4.32 -8.81 0.29
C PHE A 236 3.18 -9.44 -0.49
N GLU A 237 2.48 -8.65 -1.31
CA GLU A 237 1.22 -9.03 -1.95
C GLU A 237 0.16 -9.43 -0.90
N ASP A 238 -0.11 -10.72 -0.73
CA ASP A 238 -1.01 -11.32 0.26
C ASP A 238 -0.25 -11.99 1.45
N LEU A 239 1.09 -11.98 1.43
CA LEU A 239 1.92 -12.53 2.49
C LEU A 239 2.21 -11.47 3.56
N VAL A 240 1.54 -11.61 4.69
CA VAL A 240 1.72 -10.79 5.89
C VAL A 240 2.99 -11.20 6.62
N VAL A 241 3.83 -10.24 6.94
CA VAL A 241 4.94 -10.46 7.88
C VAL A 241 4.39 -10.29 9.30
N PRO A 242 4.49 -11.31 10.17
CA PRO A 242 4.02 -11.18 11.55
C PRO A 242 4.84 -10.12 12.30
N SER A 243 4.23 -9.45 13.29
CA SER A 243 4.86 -8.31 13.96
C SER A 243 6.18 -8.64 14.65
N ASN A 244 6.36 -9.86 15.15
CA ASN A 244 7.62 -10.34 15.74
C ASN A 244 8.74 -10.56 14.72
N ALA A 245 8.40 -10.61 13.42
CA ALA A 245 9.35 -10.66 12.31
C ALA A 245 9.58 -9.29 11.65
N VAL A 246 9.02 -8.22 12.21
CA VAL A 246 9.23 -6.84 11.74
C VAL A 246 10.01 -6.05 12.79
N GLN A 247 11.16 -5.54 12.39
CA GLN A 247 12.01 -4.71 13.24
C GLN A 247 12.22 -3.33 12.60
N VAL A 248 11.69 -2.29 13.25
CA VAL A 248 12.03 -0.90 12.90
C VAL A 248 13.36 -0.58 13.57
N LEU A 249 14.46 -0.59 12.81
CA LEU A 249 15.79 -0.34 13.35
C LEU A 249 16.00 1.14 13.67
N ASP A 250 15.56 1.99 12.74
CA ASP A 250 15.68 3.45 12.83
C ASP A 250 14.63 4.12 11.93
N ALA A 251 14.66 5.45 11.84
CA ALA A 251 13.71 6.22 11.03
C ALA A 251 13.89 6.04 9.51
N THR A 252 14.86 5.23 9.07
CA THR A 252 15.21 5.00 7.66
C THR A 252 15.22 3.52 7.25
N THR A 253 15.17 2.61 8.22
CA THR A 253 15.34 1.18 7.97
C THR A 253 14.35 0.33 8.77
N ILE A 254 13.62 -0.52 8.05
CA ILE A 254 12.88 -1.65 8.60
C ILE A 254 13.56 -2.92 8.10
N VAL A 255 13.77 -3.90 8.98
CA VAL A 255 14.20 -5.24 8.61
C VAL A 255 13.05 -6.20 8.86
N VAL A 256 12.79 -7.08 7.90
CA VAL A 256 11.79 -8.13 8.03
C VAL A 256 12.36 -9.51 7.72
N ASN A 257 11.89 -10.51 8.47
CA ASN A 257 12.12 -11.91 8.14
C ASN A 257 11.00 -12.41 7.21
N LEU A 258 11.27 -12.40 5.90
CA LEU A 258 10.32 -12.81 4.88
C LEU A 258 10.03 -14.31 4.93
N SER A 259 10.94 -15.14 5.45
CA SER A 259 10.69 -16.57 5.66
C SER A 259 9.59 -16.86 6.67
N GLN A 260 9.22 -15.89 7.51
CA GLN A 260 8.08 -16.00 8.43
C GLN A 260 6.77 -15.44 7.87
N ALA A 261 6.79 -14.89 6.64
CA ALA A 261 5.60 -14.32 6.05
C ALA A 261 4.59 -15.41 5.70
N TYR A 262 3.31 -15.11 5.94
CA TYR A 262 2.20 -16.03 5.74
C TYR A 262 0.98 -15.29 5.21
N GLY A 263 0.12 -15.99 4.49
CA GLY A 263 -1.19 -15.50 4.07
C GLY A 263 -2.20 -16.64 4.11
N TYR A 264 -3.47 -16.32 3.99
CA TYR A 264 -4.54 -17.31 3.84
C TYR A 264 -5.15 -17.20 2.45
N TYR A 265 -5.39 -18.34 1.81
CA TYR A 265 -6.09 -18.39 0.53
C TYR A 265 -7.22 -19.42 0.57
N TYR A 266 -8.29 -19.16 -0.16
CA TYR A 266 -9.36 -20.14 -0.32
C TYR A 266 -8.92 -21.25 -1.27
N ASP A 267 -8.92 -22.49 -0.78
CA ASP A 267 -8.70 -23.69 -1.56
C ASP A 267 -10.05 -24.36 -1.87
N SER A 268 -10.46 -24.32 -3.14
CA SER A 268 -11.72 -24.93 -3.57
C SER A 268 -11.73 -26.46 -3.45
N GLY A 269 -10.57 -27.11 -3.41
CA GLY A 269 -10.47 -28.55 -3.19
C GLY A 269 -10.70 -28.93 -1.72
N VAL A 270 -10.41 -28.02 -0.79
CA VAL A 270 -10.60 -28.21 0.66
C VAL A 270 -11.91 -27.58 1.14
N GLY A 271 -12.43 -26.58 0.43
CA GLY A 271 -13.62 -25.84 0.82
C GLY A 271 -13.40 -24.84 1.96
N ASP A 272 -12.15 -24.50 2.26
CA ASP A 272 -11.76 -23.66 3.39
C ASP A 272 -10.53 -22.80 3.08
N LEU A 273 -10.20 -21.86 3.99
CA LEU A 273 -8.95 -21.11 3.98
C LEU A 273 -7.77 -21.99 4.38
N VAL A 274 -6.71 -21.97 3.57
CA VAL A 274 -5.46 -22.67 3.82
C VAL A 274 -4.35 -21.64 3.99
N GLN A 275 -3.51 -21.85 5.00
CA GLN A 275 -2.34 -21.01 5.23
C GLN A 275 -1.26 -21.32 4.20
N GLN A 276 -0.74 -20.29 3.54
CA GLN A 276 0.45 -20.34 2.70
C GLN A 276 1.59 -19.59 3.37
N THR A 277 2.79 -20.16 3.32
CA THR A 277 4.01 -19.47 3.72
C THR A 277 4.79 -19.03 2.49
N PHE A 278 5.71 -18.09 2.70
CA PHE A 278 6.71 -17.72 1.69
C PHE A 278 7.48 -18.96 1.19
N ASP A 279 7.65 -19.06 -0.13
CA ASP A 279 8.42 -20.11 -0.79
C ASP A 279 9.73 -19.50 -1.33
N PRO A 280 10.88 -19.73 -0.67
CA PRO A 280 12.16 -19.12 -1.05
C PRO A 280 12.78 -19.74 -2.31
N THR A 281 12.14 -20.77 -2.89
CA THR A 281 12.68 -21.51 -4.04
C THR A 281 12.17 -21.01 -5.38
N ARG A 282 11.20 -20.08 -5.40
CA ARG A 282 10.54 -19.60 -6.62
C ARG A 282 10.79 -18.12 -6.85
N VAL A 283 11.26 -17.76 -8.03
CA VAL A 283 11.27 -16.35 -8.45
C VAL A 283 9.83 -15.83 -8.48
N ARG A 284 9.54 -14.75 -7.75
CA ARG A 284 8.22 -14.14 -7.66
C ARG A 284 8.29 -12.62 -7.53
N GLY A 285 7.34 -11.93 -8.16
CA GLY A 285 7.11 -10.50 -7.98
C GLY A 285 5.99 -10.25 -6.96
N TYR A 286 6.19 -9.24 -6.12
CA TYR A 286 5.28 -8.83 -5.04
C TYR A 286 5.12 -7.31 -5.03
N LEU A 287 3.96 -6.83 -4.59
CA LEU A 287 3.84 -5.47 -4.07
C LEU A 287 4.25 -5.49 -2.60
N LEU A 288 5.40 -4.90 -2.29
CA LEU A 288 5.85 -4.69 -0.92
C LEU A 288 5.19 -3.42 -0.39
N THR A 289 4.37 -3.55 0.64
CA THR A 289 3.68 -2.42 1.25
C THR A 289 3.99 -2.33 2.73
N VAL A 290 4.24 -1.11 3.21
CA VAL A 290 4.39 -0.80 4.63
C VAL A 290 3.28 0.14 5.07
N GLY A 291 2.71 -0.10 6.25
CA GLY A 291 1.75 0.79 6.90
C GLY A 291 2.21 1.25 8.28
N GLN A 292 2.05 2.55 8.57
CA GLN A 292 2.28 3.17 9.88
C GLN A 292 1.35 4.38 10.07
N GLY A 293 0.78 4.53 11.26
CA GLY A 293 0.05 5.75 11.64
C GLY A 293 -1.16 6.08 10.76
N GLY A 294 -1.77 5.06 10.16
CA GLY A 294 -2.91 5.15 9.28
C GLY A 294 -2.57 5.45 7.82
N PHE A 295 -1.29 5.43 7.45
CA PHE A 295 -0.80 5.66 6.10
C PHE A 295 -0.01 4.47 5.59
N THR A 296 0.04 4.32 4.27
CA THR A 296 0.75 3.22 3.60
C THR A 296 1.46 3.70 2.35
N ASP A 297 2.55 3.01 2.03
CA ASP A 297 3.29 3.20 0.78
C ASP A 297 3.75 1.84 0.25
N THR A 298 3.84 1.73 -1.08
CA THR A 298 4.02 0.48 -1.81
C THR A 298 5.18 0.60 -2.80
N LEU A 299 6.01 -0.44 -2.90
CA LEU A 299 7.06 -0.57 -3.90
C LEU A 299 6.99 -1.94 -4.61
N PRO A 300 7.39 -2.05 -5.90
CA PRO A 300 7.56 -3.34 -6.55
C PRO A 300 8.77 -4.08 -5.96
N PHE A 301 8.58 -5.30 -5.49
CA PHE A 301 9.64 -6.17 -4.97
C PHE A 301 9.73 -7.44 -5.79
N ARG A 302 10.95 -7.92 -6.05
CA ARG A 302 11.19 -9.19 -6.73
C ARG A 302 12.05 -10.07 -5.85
N HIS A 303 11.48 -11.18 -5.41
CA HIS A 303 12.25 -12.26 -4.81
C HIS A 303 13.00 -13.02 -5.89
N THR A 304 14.29 -13.29 -5.63
CA THR A 304 15.08 -14.24 -6.41
C THR A 304 15.71 -15.24 -5.45
N PRO A 305 15.54 -16.56 -5.66
CA PRO A 305 16.15 -17.57 -4.80
C PRO A 305 17.66 -17.34 -4.66
N MET A 306 18.12 -17.23 -3.42
CA MET A 306 19.54 -17.09 -3.09
C MET A 306 20.12 -18.47 -2.78
N GLN A 307 21.27 -18.77 -3.39
CA GLN A 307 22.04 -19.99 -3.17
C GLN A 307 23.19 -19.73 -2.20
#